data_AF-A0ABD3LPI2-F1
#
_entry.id   AF-A0ABD3LPI2-F1
#
_cell.length_a   1.000
_cell.length_b   1.000
_cell.length_c   1.000
_cell.angle_alpha   90.00
_cell.angle_beta   90.00
_cell.angle_gamma   90.00
#
_symmetry.space_group_name_H-M   'P 1'
#
loop_
_entity.id
_entity.type
_entity.pdbx_description
1 polymer ?
#
loop_
_entity_poly.entity_id
_entity_poly.type
_entity_poly.pdbx_seq_one_letter_code
_entity_poly.pdbx_strand_id
1 'polypeptide(L)'
;MPRSSTGSNPEDFIAKDRSFSSAGELGRRLLPLKKMNFRSFDEFWPFYVTQHSKPATRRWHFAGTLLSTAFLIYAAAFNWWFLLLVPLAGYGLAWYSHLFVEGNVPATFGHPLWSLLCDYKMFGLMLTGKMDREIKRLGKRPILNGF
;
A
#
# COMPACT_ATOMS: atom_id res chain seq x y z
N MET A 1 -15.50 31.57 -58.87
CA MET A 1 -15.28 30.26 -58.22
C MET A 1 -13.98 30.32 -57.44
N PRO A 2 -13.97 30.47 -56.10
CA PRO A 2 -12.74 30.44 -55.30
C PRO A 2 -12.46 29.04 -54.74
N ARG A 3 -11.18 28.64 -54.68
CA ARG A 3 -10.72 27.44 -53.95
C ARG A 3 -10.07 27.83 -52.63
N SER A 4 -10.55 27.14 -51.60
CA SER A 4 -10.12 26.93 -50.21
C SER A 4 -8.71 27.31 -49.75
N SER A 5 -8.71 27.94 -48.56
CA SER A 5 -7.73 27.91 -47.46
C SER A 5 -7.23 26.47 -47.16
N THR A 6 -6.05 26.24 -46.58
CA THR A 6 -5.71 26.51 -45.16
C THR A 6 -4.19 26.49 -44.93
N GLY A 7 -3.67 27.55 -44.31
CA GLY A 7 -2.38 27.52 -43.62
C GLY A 7 -2.60 27.05 -42.19
N SER A 8 -1.79 26.10 -41.72
CA SER A 8 -1.76 25.65 -40.33
C SER A 8 -1.09 26.70 -39.45
N ASN A 9 -1.76 27.05 -38.35
CA ASN A 9 -1.37 28.11 -37.42
C ASN A 9 -0.38 27.54 -36.36
N PRO A 10 0.77 28.16 -36.08
CA PRO A 10 1.80 27.64 -35.17
C PRO A 10 1.39 27.52 -33.68
N GLU A 11 0.22 28.03 -33.29
CA GLU A 11 -0.34 27.93 -31.94
C GLU A 11 -0.77 26.49 -31.56
N ASP A 12 -0.98 25.60 -32.54
CA ASP A 12 -1.40 24.21 -32.30
C ASP A 12 -0.29 23.37 -31.62
N PHE A 13 0.96 23.82 -31.61
CA PHE A 13 2.09 23.09 -31.02
C PHE A 13 2.30 23.36 -29.53
N ILE A 14 1.68 24.42 -28.96
CA ILE A 14 1.92 24.84 -27.57
C ILE A 14 0.87 24.27 -26.59
N ALA A 15 -0.24 23.70 -27.08
CA ALA A 15 -1.39 23.33 -26.26
C ALA A 15 -1.46 21.85 -25.80
N LYS A 16 -0.34 21.10 -25.74
CA LYS A 16 -0.40 19.67 -25.36
C LYS A 16 0.15 19.30 -23.96
N ASP A 17 0.70 20.25 -23.20
CA ASP A 17 1.45 19.90 -21.98
C ASP A 17 0.99 20.58 -20.68
N ARG A 18 -0.31 20.87 -20.55
CA ARG A 18 -0.88 21.45 -19.32
C ARG A 18 -2.21 20.85 -18.86
N SER A 19 -2.28 19.52 -18.73
CA SER A 19 -3.35 18.89 -17.94
C SER A 19 -2.93 17.59 -17.25
N PHE A 20 -1.80 17.61 -16.53
CA PHE A 20 -1.63 16.65 -15.44
C PHE A 20 -2.56 17.08 -14.29
N SER A 21 -3.81 16.60 -14.36
CA SER A 21 -4.88 16.93 -13.41
C SER A 21 -4.53 16.37 -12.02
N SER A 22 -3.89 17.21 -11.20
CA SER A 22 -3.61 16.99 -9.77
C SER A 22 -4.88 16.59 -8.99
N ALA A 23 -6.06 17.05 -9.42
CA ALA A 23 -7.35 16.69 -8.83
C ALA A 23 -7.71 15.19 -9.03
N GLY A 24 -7.33 14.59 -10.15
CA GLY A 24 -7.53 13.16 -10.40
C GLY A 24 -6.62 12.27 -9.56
N GLU A 25 -5.46 12.78 -9.14
CA GLU A 25 -4.50 12.06 -8.28
C GLU A 25 -4.91 12.12 -6.80
N LEU A 26 -5.41 13.28 -6.34
CA LEU A 26 -5.98 13.44 -5.00
C LEU A 26 -7.29 12.66 -4.81
N GLY A 27 -8.16 12.61 -5.82
CA GLY A 27 -9.40 11.82 -5.78
C GLY A 27 -9.16 10.30 -5.69
N ARG A 28 -8.05 9.80 -6.26
CA ARG A 28 -7.61 8.40 -6.15
C ARG A 28 -7.02 8.07 -4.79
N ARG A 29 -6.31 9.02 -4.17
CA ARG A 29 -5.73 8.88 -2.82
C ARG A 29 -6.78 8.87 -1.69
N LEU A 30 -7.97 9.40 -1.96
CA LEU A 30 -9.06 9.54 -0.99
C LEU A 30 -10.21 8.57 -1.20
N LEU A 31 -10.10 7.56 -2.09
CA LEU A 31 -11.13 6.54 -2.23
C LEU A 31 -11.32 5.83 -0.88
N PRO A 32 -12.41 6.11 -0.13
CA PRO A 32 -12.69 5.41 1.10
C PRO A 32 -13.00 3.99 0.69
N LEU A 33 -12.18 3.02 1.12
CA LEU A 33 -12.31 1.56 0.97
C LEU A 33 -13.64 1.18 0.29
N LYS A 34 -13.75 1.41 -1.03
CA LYS A 34 -15.01 1.25 -1.75
C LYS A 34 -15.16 -0.25 -1.89
N LYS A 35 -15.75 -0.89 -0.86
CA LYS A 35 -15.96 -2.34 -0.68
C LYS A 35 -15.26 -3.15 -1.77
N MET A 36 -13.93 -3.19 -1.73
CA MET A 36 -13.20 -4.12 -2.57
C MET A 36 -13.39 -5.47 -1.92
N ASN A 37 -14.39 -6.20 -2.41
CA ASN A 37 -14.61 -7.60 -2.09
C ASN A 37 -13.53 -8.38 -2.85
N PHE A 38 -12.33 -8.42 -2.29
CA PHE A 38 -11.35 -9.40 -2.75
C PHE A 38 -11.94 -10.78 -2.48
N ARG A 39 -11.82 -11.68 -3.45
CA ARG A 39 -12.33 -13.05 -3.35
C ARG A 39 -11.23 -14.04 -3.00
N SER A 40 -9.97 -13.60 -3.03
CA SER A 40 -8.80 -14.40 -2.72
C SER A 40 -7.66 -13.58 -2.14
N PHE A 41 -6.74 -14.27 -1.45
CA PHE A 41 -5.50 -13.68 -0.97
C PHE A 41 -4.61 -13.13 -2.11
N ASP A 42 -4.63 -13.77 -3.27
CA ASP A 42 -3.85 -13.34 -4.45
C ASP A 42 -4.35 -12.04 -5.07
N GLU A 43 -5.64 -11.72 -4.89
CA GLU A 43 -6.21 -10.42 -5.24
C GLU A 43 -5.90 -9.36 -4.18
N PHE A 44 -5.92 -9.74 -2.90
CA PHE A 44 -5.66 -8.82 -1.79
C PHE A 44 -4.19 -8.40 -1.70
N TRP A 45 -3.25 -9.34 -1.94
CA TRP A 45 -1.83 -9.09 -1.76
C TRP A 45 -1.28 -7.90 -2.59
N PRO A 46 -1.56 -7.77 -3.90
CA PRO A 46 -1.15 -6.60 -4.68
C PRO A 46 -1.67 -5.30 -4.09
N PHE A 47 -2.95 -5.25 -3.67
CA PHE A 47 -3.52 -4.08 -3.01
C PHE A 47 -2.83 -3.78 -1.68
N TYR A 48 -2.59 -4.80 -0.86
CA TYR A 48 -1.88 -4.62 0.40
C TYR A 48 -0.49 -4.00 0.20
N VAL A 49 0.26 -4.45 -0.82
CA VAL A 49 1.59 -3.89 -1.13
C VAL A 49 1.51 -2.43 -1.56
N THR A 50 0.46 -2.00 -2.28
CA THR A 50 0.29 -0.57 -2.61
C THR A 50 0.01 0.29 -1.38
N GLN A 51 -0.64 -0.28 -0.35
CA GLN A 51 -0.84 0.42 0.94
C GLN A 51 0.45 0.56 1.76
N HIS A 52 1.56 -0.04 1.31
CA HIS A 52 2.89 0.02 1.95
C HIS A 52 3.95 0.46 0.94
N SER A 53 3.62 1.48 0.14
CA SER A 53 4.45 1.94 -0.98
C SER A 53 5.81 2.45 -0.48
N LYS A 54 5.86 3.09 0.69
CA LYS A 54 7.07 3.68 1.24
C LYS A 54 7.92 2.64 2.00
N PRO A 55 9.24 2.59 1.78
CA PRO A 55 10.14 1.71 2.54
C PRO A 55 10.06 1.92 4.06
N ALA A 56 9.83 3.16 4.50
CA ALA A 56 9.69 3.48 5.90
C ALA A 56 8.45 2.81 6.54
N THR A 57 7.30 2.81 5.86
CA THR A 57 6.08 2.12 6.30
C THR A 57 6.34 0.62 6.49
N ARG A 58 6.99 -0.02 5.50
CA ARG A 58 7.37 -1.43 5.58
C ARG A 58 8.28 -1.74 6.77
N ARG A 59 9.26 -0.87 7.07
CA ARG A 59 10.16 -1.04 8.21
C ARG A 59 9.46 -0.91 9.56
N TRP A 60 8.49 0.00 9.68
CA TRP A 60 7.67 0.10 10.89
C TRP A 60 6.82 -1.15 11.10
N HIS A 61 6.19 -1.67 10.05
CA HIS A 61 5.48 -2.95 10.11
C HIS A 61 6.42 -4.08 10.51
N PHE A 62 7.62 -4.15 9.92
CA PHE A 62 8.61 -5.15 10.28
C PHE A 62 8.96 -5.12 11.77
N ALA A 63 9.22 -3.92 12.32
CA ALA A 63 9.51 -3.74 13.74
C ALA A 63 8.30 -4.13 14.62
N GLY A 64 7.09 -3.75 14.21
CA GLY A 64 5.83 -4.12 14.88
C GLY A 64 5.60 -5.62 14.92
N THR A 65 5.72 -6.30 13.77
CA THR A 65 5.58 -7.77 13.66
C THR A 65 6.65 -8.49 14.48
N LEU A 66 7.90 -8.03 14.43
CA LEU A 66 8.99 -8.62 15.22
C LEU A 66 8.73 -8.50 16.73
N LEU A 67 8.39 -7.30 17.21
CA LEU A 67 8.14 -7.05 18.62
C LEU A 67 6.88 -7.79 19.13
N SER A 68 5.81 -7.79 18.33
CA SER A 68 4.58 -8.54 18.62
C SER A 68 4.86 -10.05 18.71
N THR A 69 5.68 -10.59 17.79
CA THR A 69 6.09 -12.01 17.82
C THR A 69 6.95 -12.32 19.03
N ALA A 70 7.88 -11.43 19.40
CA ALA A 70 8.72 -11.60 20.59
C ALA A 70 7.86 -11.62 21.88
N PHE A 71 6.89 -10.72 22.00
CA PHE A 71 5.95 -10.73 23.13
C PHE A 71 5.08 -11.98 23.16
N LEU A 72 4.65 -12.48 22.01
CA LEU A 72 3.87 -13.73 21.94
C LEU A 72 4.69 -14.92 22.44
N ILE A 73 5.94 -15.05 21.99
CA ILE A 73 6.85 -16.12 22.45
C ILE A 73 7.10 -15.99 23.95
N TYR A 74 7.37 -14.78 24.44
CA TYR A 74 7.58 -14.52 25.87
C TYR A 74 6.35 -14.86 26.71
N ALA A 75 5.16 -14.48 26.24
CA ALA A 75 3.92 -14.75 26.93
C ALA A 75 3.63 -16.25 27.05
N ALA A 76 3.93 -17.01 26.00
CA ALA A 76 3.78 -18.46 25.98
C ALA A 76 4.78 -19.18 26.91
N ALA A 77 5.99 -18.65 27.07
CA ALA A 77 7.05 -19.27 27.86
C ALA A 77 7.04 -18.88 29.34
N PHE A 78 6.62 -17.66 29.68
CA PHE A 78 6.82 -17.10 31.02
C PHE A 78 5.55 -16.54 31.65
N ASN A 79 4.83 -15.65 30.95
CA ASN A 79 3.72 -14.92 31.57
C ASN A 79 2.66 -14.47 30.55
N TRP A 80 1.48 -15.08 30.61
CA TRP A 80 0.35 -14.81 29.73
C TRP A 80 -0.16 -13.36 29.76
N TRP A 81 0.12 -12.57 30.80
CA TRP A 81 -0.21 -11.13 30.82
C TRP A 81 0.44 -10.34 29.68
N PHE A 82 1.57 -10.81 29.15
CA PHE A 82 2.24 -10.19 28.00
C PHE A 82 1.45 -10.34 26.69
N LEU A 83 0.41 -11.18 26.64
CA LEU A 83 -0.51 -11.24 25.49
C LEU A 83 -1.18 -9.90 25.21
N LEU A 84 -1.35 -9.03 26.21
CA LEU A 84 -1.89 -7.68 26.02
C LEU A 84 -0.94 -6.77 25.21
N LEU A 85 0.37 -7.03 25.28
CA LEU A 85 1.38 -6.26 24.55
C LEU A 85 1.48 -6.68 23.09
N VAL A 86 1.03 -7.89 22.73
CA VAL A 86 1.06 -8.43 21.36
C VAL A 86 0.28 -7.53 20.37
N PRO A 87 -1.02 -7.24 20.58
CA PRO A 87 -1.77 -6.34 19.69
C PRO A 87 -1.29 -4.89 19.82
N LEU A 88 -0.86 -4.45 21.01
CA LEU A 88 -0.39 -3.09 21.23
C LEU A 88 0.87 -2.80 20.40
N ALA A 89 1.85 -3.69 20.44
CA ALA A 89 3.09 -3.57 19.67
C ALA A 89 2.85 -3.68 18.17
N GLY A 90 2.03 -4.65 17.75
CA GLY A 90 1.72 -4.87 16.33
C GLY A 90 0.94 -3.69 15.73
N TYR A 91 -0.25 -3.42 16.27
CA TYR A 91 -1.13 -2.37 15.73
C TYR A 91 -0.62 -0.97 15.98
N GLY A 92 -0.03 -0.68 17.15
CA GLY A 92 0.47 0.65 17.48
C GLY A 92 1.51 1.14 16.47
N LEU A 93 2.50 0.30 16.16
CA LEU A 93 3.55 0.63 15.19
C LEU A 93 3.04 0.65 13.75
N ALA A 94 2.18 -0.30 13.37
CA ALA A 94 1.56 -0.34 12.05
C ALA A 94 0.70 0.90 11.77
N TRP A 95 -0.21 1.25 12.68
CA TRP A 95 -1.09 2.40 12.55
C TRP A 95 -0.33 3.72 12.55
N TYR A 96 0.68 3.86 13.41
CA TYR A 96 1.56 5.03 13.37
C TYR A 96 2.15 5.22 11.97
N SER A 97 2.64 4.15 11.35
CA SER A 97 3.22 4.23 10.01
C SER A 97 2.19 4.58 8.94
N HIS A 98 0.98 4.01 8.98
CA HIS A 98 -0.08 4.34 8.04
C HIS A 98 -0.52 5.81 8.13
N LEU A 99 -0.69 6.33 9.35
CA LEU A 99 -1.21 7.68 9.57
C LEU A 99 -0.14 8.77 9.32
N PHE A 100 1.09 8.57 9.78
CA PHE A 100 2.13 9.61 9.77
C PHE A 100 3.18 9.44 8.67
N VAL A 101 3.42 8.21 8.20
CA VAL A 101 4.46 7.94 7.19
C VAL A 101 3.83 7.75 5.82
N GLU A 102 2.87 6.84 5.68
CA GLU A 102 2.22 6.55 4.41
C GLU A 102 1.20 7.63 4.03
N GLY A 103 0.34 8.01 5.00
CA GLY A 103 -0.76 8.94 4.81
C GLY A 103 -2.03 8.28 4.27
N ASN A 104 -2.30 7.03 4.67
CA ASN A 104 -3.49 6.26 4.28
C ASN A 104 -4.17 5.60 5.48
N VAL A 105 -5.34 5.01 5.23
CA VAL A 105 -6.10 4.26 6.24
C VAL A 105 -5.63 2.79 6.21
N PRO A 106 -5.32 2.18 7.37
CA PRO A 106 -4.94 0.78 7.45
C PRO A 106 -5.93 -0.17 6.75
N ALA A 107 -5.41 -1.06 5.89
CA ALA A 107 -6.22 -2.07 5.20
C ALA A 107 -6.93 -3.04 6.18
N THR A 108 -6.39 -3.16 7.40
CA THR A 108 -6.93 -3.97 8.50
C THR A 108 -8.40 -3.69 8.79
N PHE A 109 -8.88 -2.45 8.59
CA PHE A 109 -10.29 -2.11 8.81
C PHE A 109 -11.25 -2.78 7.81
N GLY A 110 -10.77 -3.13 6.62
CA GLY A 110 -11.58 -3.84 5.62
C GLY A 110 -11.44 -5.35 5.71
N HIS A 111 -10.20 -5.83 5.90
CA HIS A 111 -9.86 -7.27 5.83
C HIS A 111 -8.82 -7.63 6.90
N PRO A 112 -9.21 -7.75 8.19
CA PRO A 112 -8.27 -7.86 9.30
C PRO A 112 -7.40 -9.12 9.23
N LEU A 113 -8.00 -10.27 8.93
CA LEU A 113 -7.27 -11.54 8.83
C LEU A 113 -6.29 -11.55 7.65
N TRP A 114 -6.70 -11.05 6.48
CA TRP A 114 -5.80 -10.97 5.33
C TRP A 114 -4.69 -9.95 5.54
N SER A 115 -4.97 -8.84 6.23
CA SER A 115 -3.95 -7.86 6.58
C SER A 115 -2.88 -8.47 7.48
N LEU A 116 -3.28 -9.23 8.50
CA LEU A 116 -2.34 -9.94 9.37
C LEU A 116 -1.50 -10.96 8.60
N LEU A 117 -2.12 -11.78 7.73
CA LEU A 117 -1.39 -12.73 6.89
C LEU A 117 -0.42 -12.04 5.94
N CYS A 118 -0.80 -10.87 5.41
CA CYS A 118 0.07 -10.06 4.57
C CYS A 118 1.23 -9.42 5.35
N ASP A 119 1.02 -9.01 6.61
CA ASP A 119 2.09 -8.52 7.49
C ASP A 119 3.16 -9.60 7.67
N TYR A 120 2.77 -10.84 7.99
CA TYR A 120 3.72 -11.95 8.11
C TYR A 120 4.39 -12.31 6.76
N LYS A 121 3.65 -12.28 5.65
CA LYS A 121 4.23 -12.50 4.32
C LYS A 121 5.27 -11.43 3.97
N MET A 122 4.94 -10.16 4.21
CA MET A 122 5.85 -9.03 3.99
C MET A 122 7.07 -9.15 4.91
N PHE A 123 6.87 -9.47 6.19
CA PHE A 123 7.94 -9.71 7.16
C PHE A 123 8.92 -10.79 6.67
N GLY A 124 8.42 -11.95 6.21
CA GLY A 124 9.26 -13.01 5.65
C GLY A 124 9.99 -12.62 4.36
N LEU A 125 9.34 -11.84 3.48
CA LEU A 125 9.99 -11.31 2.28
C LEU A 125 11.09 -10.29 2.61
N MET A 126 10.90 -9.48 3.66
CA MET A 126 11.91 -8.54 4.14
C MET A 126 13.08 -9.28 4.79
N LEU A 127 12.83 -10.28 5.65
CA LEU A 127 13.86 -11.13 6.24
C LEU A 127 14.73 -11.81 5.19
N THR A 128 14.13 -12.27 4.10
CA THR A 128 14.84 -12.97 3.02
C THR A 128 15.41 -12.04 1.94
N GLY A 129 15.28 -10.71 2.09
CA GLY A 129 15.74 -9.73 1.09
C GLY A 129 14.99 -9.79 -0.25
N LYS A 130 13.81 -10.42 -0.30
CA LYS A 130 13.02 -10.64 -1.51
C LYS A 130 11.94 -9.59 -1.74
N MET A 131 11.69 -8.70 -0.78
CA MET A 131 10.59 -7.72 -0.86
C MET A 131 10.70 -6.79 -2.08
N ASP A 132 11.90 -6.27 -2.40
CA ASP A 132 12.07 -5.36 -3.53
C ASP A 132 11.83 -6.06 -4.88
N ARG A 133 12.19 -7.35 -4.98
CA ARG A 133 11.88 -8.18 -6.15
C ARG A 133 10.37 -8.36 -6.30
N GLU A 134 9.68 -8.57 -5.19
CA GLU A 134 8.24 -8.74 -5.17
C GLU A 134 7.50 -7.46 -5.59
N ILE A 135 7.92 -6.31 -5.09
CA ILE A 135 7.38 -5.01 -5.53
C ILE A 135 7.56 -4.82 -7.03
N LYS A 136 8.76 -5.10 -7.56
CA LYS A 136 9.04 -5.02 -9.01
C LYS A 136 8.17 -6.00 -9.82
N ARG A 137 7.92 -7.20 -9.30
CA ARG A 137 7.04 -8.20 -9.93
C ARG A 137 5.60 -7.70 -10.02
N LEU A 138 5.10 -7.12 -8.94
CA LEU A 138 3.75 -6.56 -8.88
C LEU A 138 3.59 -5.32 -9.76
N GLY A 139 4.62 -4.47 -9.84
CA GLY A 139 4.69 -3.32 -10.76
C GLY A 139 4.47 -3.66 -12.23
N LYS A 140 4.79 -4.89 -12.65
CA LYS A 140 4.57 -5.37 -14.03
C LYS A 140 3.15 -5.88 -14.27
N ARG A 141 2.33 -6.09 -13.23
CA ARG A 141 0.94 -6.54 -13.39
C ARG A 141 0.06 -5.32 -13.68
N PRO A 142 -0.78 -5.35 -14.75
CA PRO A 142 -1.62 -4.22 -15.15
C PRO A 142 -2.69 -3.84 -14.11
N ILE A 143 -2.85 -4.63 -13.05
CA ILE A 143 -3.70 -4.30 -11.89
C ILE A 143 -3.24 -2.99 -11.24
N LEU A 144 -1.96 -2.59 -11.38
CA LEU A 144 -1.43 -1.33 -10.85
C LEU A 144 -1.51 -0.13 -11.81
N ASN A 145 -1.90 -0.33 -13.07
CA ASN A 145 -2.00 0.74 -14.07
C ASN A 145 -3.40 1.39 -14.12
N GLY A 146 -4.32 0.92 -13.26
CA GLY A 146 -5.66 1.48 -13.08
C GLY A 146 -5.86 2.21 -11.75
N PHE A 147 -4.79 2.42 -10.98
CA PHE A 147 -4.82 3.13 -9.70
C PHE A 147 -4.08 4.46 -9.77
#